data_AF-A0A5Q4BGC4-F1
#
_entry.id   AF-A0A5Q4BGC4-F1
#
_cell.length_a   1.000
_cell.length_b   1.000
_cell.length_c   1.000
_cell.angle_alpha   90.00
_cell.angle_beta   90.00
_cell.angle_gamma   90.00
#
_symmetry.space_group_name_H-M   'P 1'
#
loop_
_entity.id
_entity.type
_entity.pdbx_description
1 polymer ?
#
loop_
_entity_poly.entity_id
_entity_poly.type
_entity_poly.pdbx_seq_one_letter_code
_entity_poly.pdbx_strand_id
1 'polypeptide(L)'
;MHLTNVGDGQFAAKLLLSGAILSYFAPGLAIPVQDSPRQRLLDGKGLPTKYRAASSPYTPGHKDKYDGPVDSVGDELDPLPWRNGLGASVLGPWNEARSRQNPDLVRPPGTDHGNLANMRWSFADSHIRIEEGGWTRQTTIRELPTSIELAGVNMRLDEGVIRELHWHKEAEWAYVLDGSVRVTAIDYEGGNFFDDLNKGDL
;
A
#
# COMPACT_ATOMS: atom_id res chain seq x y z
N MET A 1 61.62 50.42 -37.09
CA MET A 1 61.29 51.72 -37.71
C MET A 1 59.88 51.65 -38.28
N HIS A 2 58.86 51.94 -37.46
CA HIS A 2 57.78 52.90 -37.70
C HIS A 2 56.69 52.63 -36.65
N LEU A 3 56.48 53.62 -35.78
CA LEU A 3 55.35 53.72 -34.86
C LEU A 3 54.14 54.24 -35.62
N THR A 4 52.93 53.87 -35.18
CA THR A 4 51.92 54.82 -34.67
C THR A 4 50.86 54.08 -33.86
N ASN A 5 50.39 54.78 -32.82
CA ASN A 5 49.55 54.31 -31.74
C ASN A 5 48.28 55.19 -31.68
N VAL A 6 47.28 54.69 -30.96
CA VAL A 6 46.13 55.37 -30.32
C VAL A 6 44.86 55.59 -31.16
N GLY A 7 43.73 55.12 -30.60
CA GLY A 7 42.38 55.56 -30.96
C GLY A 7 41.28 54.69 -30.33
N ASP A 8 40.86 55.04 -29.11
CA ASP A 8 39.78 54.43 -28.33
C ASP A 8 38.41 54.40 -29.04
N GLY A 9 37.59 53.39 -28.70
CA GLY A 9 36.20 53.31 -29.14
C GLY A 9 35.45 52.16 -28.49
N GLN A 10 35.04 52.35 -27.24
CA GLN A 10 34.12 51.49 -26.49
C GLN A 10 32.86 51.17 -27.30
N PHE A 11 32.58 49.89 -27.59
CA PHE A 11 31.23 49.34 -27.74
C PHE A 11 31.31 47.81 -27.82
N ALA A 12 31.05 47.14 -26.69
CA ALA A 12 30.35 45.84 -26.62
C ALA A 12 30.50 45.31 -25.20
N ALA A 13 29.52 45.63 -24.37
CA ALA A 13 29.36 45.12 -23.04
C ALA A 13 29.12 43.60 -23.04
N LYS A 14 29.75 42.92 -22.08
CA LYS A 14 29.23 41.74 -21.36
C LYS A 14 28.88 40.51 -22.20
N LEU A 15 29.88 39.65 -22.45
CA LEU A 15 29.67 38.21 -22.61
C LEU A 15 30.24 37.50 -21.37
N LEU A 16 29.43 37.41 -20.31
CA LEU A 16 29.73 36.65 -19.11
C LEU A 16 28.64 35.58 -18.93
N LEU A 17 29.09 34.32 -18.99
CA LEU A 17 28.54 33.16 -18.29
C LEU A 17 27.00 33.02 -18.24
N SER A 18 26.45 32.24 -19.17
CA SER A 18 25.14 31.60 -18.99
C SER A 18 25.12 30.24 -19.68
N GLY A 19 25.86 29.30 -19.10
CA GLY A 19 25.95 27.92 -19.58
C GLY A 19 26.12 26.92 -18.45
N ALA A 20 25.34 27.05 -17.36
CA ALA A 20 25.29 26.05 -16.28
C ALA A 20 24.12 26.26 -15.31
N ILE A 21 22.89 26.54 -15.77
CA ILE A 21 21.71 26.51 -14.88
C ILE A 21 20.49 26.00 -15.68
N LEU A 22 20.43 24.70 -15.95
CA LEU A 22 19.20 24.04 -16.41
C LEU A 22 19.19 22.52 -16.15
N SER A 23 19.87 22.08 -15.08
CA SER A 23 19.87 20.68 -14.63
C SER A 23 19.49 20.50 -13.16
N TYR A 24 18.98 21.53 -12.48
CA TYR A 24 18.69 21.50 -11.03
C TYR A 24 17.22 21.74 -10.64
N PHE A 25 16.27 21.66 -11.57
CA PHE A 25 14.85 21.74 -11.24
C PHE A 25 14.02 20.74 -12.06
N ALA A 26 14.13 19.48 -11.69
CA ALA A 26 13.03 18.52 -11.64
C ALA A 26 13.65 17.20 -11.15
N PRO A 27 13.56 16.84 -9.85
CA PRO A 27 13.47 15.42 -9.59
C PRO A 27 12.24 14.99 -10.40
N GLY A 28 12.44 14.07 -11.35
CA GLY A 28 11.32 13.35 -11.93
C GLY A 28 10.64 12.64 -10.78
N LEU A 29 9.73 13.34 -10.09
CA LEU A 29 8.72 12.73 -9.26
C LEU A 29 7.99 11.83 -10.23
N ALA A 30 8.36 10.56 -10.25
CA ALA A 30 7.47 9.51 -10.66
C ALA A 30 6.32 9.56 -9.66
N ILE A 31 5.40 10.51 -9.85
CA ILE A 31 4.11 10.48 -9.19
C ILE A 31 3.49 9.20 -9.74
N PRO A 32 3.30 8.15 -8.91
CA PRO A 32 2.61 6.97 -9.39
C PRO A 32 1.30 7.45 -9.99
N VAL A 33 0.97 7.01 -11.22
CA VAL A 33 -0.33 7.28 -11.83
C VAL A 33 -1.38 6.64 -10.93
N GLN A 34 -1.89 7.42 -9.99
CA GLN A 34 -2.89 7.02 -9.00
C GLN A 34 -4.29 7.14 -9.60
N ASP A 35 -4.55 6.42 -10.69
CA ASP A 35 -5.90 6.33 -11.26
C ASP A 35 -6.34 4.90 -11.55
N SER A 36 -5.67 3.91 -10.96
CA SER A 36 -6.21 2.55 -11.00
C SER A 36 -7.45 2.46 -10.09
N PRO A 37 -8.56 1.85 -10.55
CA PRO A 37 -9.74 1.59 -9.73
C PRO A 37 -9.40 0.98 -8.37
N ARG A 38 -8.43 0.05 -8.34
CA ARG A 38 -7.95 -0.60 -7.12
C ARG A 38 -7.29 0.37 -6.14
N GLN A 39 -6.39 1.24 -6.60
CA GLN A 39 -5.73 2.20 -5.72
C GLN A 39 -6.75 3.16 -5.09
N ARG A 40 -7.74 3.60 -5.85
CA ARG A 40 -8.80 4.47 -5.33
C ARG A 40 -9.58 3.80 -4.20
N LEU A 41 -9.97 2.54 -4.38
CA LEU A 41 -10.65 1.77 -3.35
C LEU A 41 -9.76 1.58 -2.09
N LEU A 42 -8.46 1.36 -2.27
CA LEU A 42 -7.51 1.28 -1.16
C LEU A 42 -7.38 2.61 -0.40
N ASP A 43 -7.48 3.74 -1.11
CA ASP A 43 -7.48 5.08 -0.50
C ASP A 43 -8.86 5.45 0.11
N GLY A 44 -9.81 4.51 0.16
CA GLY A 44 -11.17 4.76 0.65
C GLY A 44 -12.03 5.64 -0.27
N LYS A 45 -11.60 5.85 -1.53
CA LYS A 45 -12.33 6.63 -2.53
C LYS A 45 -13.18 5.69 -3.38
N GLY A 46 -14.46 6.03 -3.54
CA GLY A 46 -15.34 5.30 -4.45
C GLY A 46 -14.89 5.36 -5.92
N LEU A 47 -15.37 4.39 -6.69
CA LEU A 47 -15.12 4.35 -8.13
C LEU A 47 -15.83 5.50 -8.87
N PRO A 48 -15.18 6.11 -9.89
CA PRO A 48 -15.82 7.06 -10.79
C PRO A 48 -17.11 6.52 -11.41
N THR A 49 -18.06 7.40 -11.73
CA THR A 49 -19.36 7.03 -12.32
C THR A 49 -19.25 6.20 -13.60
N LYS A 50 -18.20 6.40 -14.40
CA LYS A 50 -17.91 5.59 -15.61
C LYS A 50 -17.68 4.10 -15.32
N TYR A 51 -17.36 3.72 -14.08
CA TYR A 51 -17.19 2.33 -13.64
C TYR A 51 -18.38 1.80 -12.82
N ARG A 52 -19.37 2.64 -12.54
CA ARG A 52 -20.55 2.22 -11.77
C ARG A 52 -21.60 1.66 -12.70
N ALA A 53 -22.05 0.44 -12.42
CA ALA A 53 -23.14 -0.17 -13.16
C ALA A 53 -24.48 0.45 -12.72
N ALA A 54 -25.38 0.70 -13.68
CA ALA A 54 -26.72 1.21 -13.40
C ALA A 54 -27.63 0.19 -12.68
N SER A 55 -27.22 -1.08 -12.66
CA SER A 55 -27.92 -2.21 -12.03
C SER A 55 -26.90 -3.16 -11.40
N SER A 56 -27.30 -3.92 -10.38
CA SER A 56 -26.40 -4.89 -9.72
C SER A 56 -25.75 -5.84 -10.74
N PRO A 57 -24.40 -5.97 -10.71
CA PRO A 57 -23.67 -6.82 -11.64
C PRO A 57 -23.69 -8.30 -11.20
N TYR A 58 -24.36 -8.62 -10.09
CA TYR A 58 -24.48 -9.95 -9.51
C TYR A 58 -25.85 -10.57 -9.81
N THR A 59 -26.27 -10.51 -11.06
CA THR A 59 -27.56 -11.07 -11.52
C THR A 59 -27.35 -12.03 -12.69
N PRO A 60 -28.22 -13.04 -12.89
CA PRO A 60 -28.07 -14.01 -13.98
C PRO A 60 -28.01 -13.39 -15.38
N GLY A 61 -28.72 -12.26 -15.57
CA GLY A 61 -28.79 -11.57 -16.86
C GLY A 61 -27.62 -10.62 -17.12
N HIS A 62 -26.82 -10.28 -16.10
CA HIS A 62 -25.70 -9.36 -16.26
C HIS A 62 -24.52 -10.06 -16.95
N LYS A 63 -24.02 -9.42 -18.00
CA LYS A 63 -22.87 -9.87 -18.76
C LYS A 63 -21.83 -8.76 -18.85
N ASP A 64 -20.64 -9.06 -18.36
CA ASP A 64 -19.46 -8.22 -18.45
C ASP A 64 -18.31 -9.06 -18.99
N LYS A 65 -17.92 -8.80 -20.25
CA LYS A 65 -16.88 -9.55 -20.94
C LYS A 65 -15.52 -9.42 -20.26
N TYR A 66 -15.26 -8.31 -19.60
CA TYR A 66 -13.94 -7.96 -19.07
C TYR A 66 -13.84 -8.08 -17.56
N ASP A 67 -14.92 -8.51 -16.89
CA ASP A 67 -15.02 -8.62 -15.43
C ASP A 67 -14.46 -7.36 -14.74
N GLY A 68 -15.07 -6.21 -15.06
CA GLY A 68 -14.67 -4.91 -14.56
C GLY A 68 -14.74 -4.81 -13.04
N PRO A 69 -13.95 -3.88 -12.45
CA PRO A 69 -13.92 -3.68 -11.00
C PRO A 69 -15.28 -3.23 -10.48
N VAL A 70 -15.70 -3.76 -9.33
CA VAL A 70 -16.96 -3.42 -8.66
C VAL A 70 -16.67 -2.93 -7.24
N ASP A 71 -17.27 -1.80 -6.87
CA ASP A 71 -17.21 -1.24 -5.52
C ASP A 71 -18.39 -1.73 -4.68
N SER A 72 -18.36 -3.01 -4.29
CA SER A 72 -19.47 -3.63 -3.55
C SER A 72 -19.70 -3.02 -2.16
N VAL A 73 -18.68 -2.36 -1.58
CA VAL A 73 -18.83 -1.68 -0.28
C VAL A 73 -19.48 -0.31 -0.48
N GLY A 74 -18.93 0.52 -1.37
CA GLY A 74 -19.41 1.88 -1.60
C GLY A 74 -20.79 1.94 -2.27
N ASP A 75 -21.10 0.98 -3.13
CA ASP A 75 -22.39 0.88 -3.81
C ASP A 75 -23.40 -0.01 -3.05
N GLU A 76 -23.06 -0.45 -1.82
CA GLU A 76 -23.91 -1.26 -0.93
C GLU A 76 -24.52 -2.51 -1.60
N LEU A 77 -23.75 -3.15 -2.48
CA LEU A 77 -24.19 -4.33 -3.23
C LEU A 77 -24.06 -5.59 -2.37
N ASP A 78 -24.88 -6.61 -2.61
CA ASP A 78 -24.62 -7.97 -2.12
C ASP A 78 -23.96 -8.78 -3.25
N PRO A 79 -22.66 -9.10 -3.17
CA PRO A 79 -22.00 -9.93 -4.17
C PRO A 79 -22.61 -11.32 -4.16
N LEU A 80 -23.15 -11.76 -5.30
CA LEU A 80 -23.66 -13.11 -5.49
C LEU A 80 -22.85 -13.82 -6.58
N PRO A 81 -22.77 -15.17 -6.56
CA PRO A 81 -21.94 -15.92 -7.49
C PRO A 81 -22.64 -16.09 -8.85
N TRP A 82 -22.95 -14.95 -9.49
CA TRP A 82 -23.45 -14.85 -10.86
C TRP A 82 -22.42 -14.14 -11.73
N ARG A 83 -22.06 -14.73 -12.87
CA ARG A 83 -21.10 -14.17 -13.81
C ARG A 83 -21.40 -14.61 -15.23
N ASN A 84 -21.66 -13.66 -16.14
CA ASN A 84 -21.76 -13.93 -17.58
C ASN A 84 -22.75 -15.06 -17.95
N GLY A 85 -23.87 -15.16 -17.21
CA GLY A 85 -24.87 -16.23 -17.38
C GLY A 85 -24.53 -17.57 -16.71
N LEU A 86 -23.38 -17.65 -16.03
CA LEU A 86 -22.99 -18.76 -15.16
C LEU A 86 -23.30 -18.42 -13.70
N GLY A 87 -23.42 -19.43 -12.85
CA GLY A 87 -23.63 -19.24 -11.41
C GLY A 87 -24.91 -19.83 -10.87
N ALA A 88 -25.19 -19.53 -9.60
CA ALA A 88 -26.41 -19.94 -8.90
C ALA A 88 -26.72 -18.98 -7.73
N SER A 89 -27.93 -19.05 -7.18
CA SER A 89 -28.27 -18.38 -5.92
C SER A 89 -27.60 -19.05 -4.73
N VAL A 90 -27.28 -18.29 -3.68
CA VAL A 90 -26.83 -18.83 -2.39
C VAL A 90 -28.05 -19.29 -1.59
N LEU A 91 -28.07 -20.56 -1.17
CA LEU A 91 -29.16 -21.14 -0.36
C LEU A 91 -28.77 -21.35 1.11
N GLY A 92 -27.48 -21.39 1.42
CA GLY A 92 -26.97 -21.58 2.77
C GLY A 92 -26.77 -20.27 3.54
N PRO A 93 -26.35 -20.33 4.82
CA PRO A 93 -25.98 -19.16 5.60
C PRO A 93 -24.92 -18.31 4.88
N TRP A 94 -25.12 -17.00 4.89
CA TRP A 94 -24.32 -16.05 4.13
C TRP A 94 -23.77 -14.95 5.03
N ASN A 95 -22.51 -14.57 4.83
CA ASN A 95 -21.91 -13.42 5.49
C ASN A 95 -21.74 -12.28 4.48
N GLU A 96 -22.81 -11.52 4.32
CA GLU A 96 -22.89 -10.40 3.37
C GLU A 96 -21.76 -9.38 3.57
N ALA A 97 -21.44 -9.03 4.82
CA ALA A 97 -20.38 -8.07 5.13
C ALA A 97 -19.00 -8.54 4.65
N ARG A 98 -18.66 -9.82 4.82
CA ARG A 98 -17.42 -10.41 4.28
C ARG A 98 -17.45 -10.51 2.76
N SER A 99 -18.59 -10.87 2.18
CA SER A 99 -18.74 -10.97 0.73
C SER A 99 -18.54 -9.63 0.05
N ARG A 100 -19.06 -8.55 0.63
CA ARG A 100 -18.84 -7.16 0.18
C ARG A 100 -17.38 -6.74 0.19
N GLN A 101 -16.59 -7.22 1.15
CA GLN A 101 -15.14 -6.95 1.17
C GLN A 101 -14.38 -7.73 0.08
N ASN A 102 -14.97 -8.82 -0.42
CA ASN A 102 -14.32 -9.80 -1.28
C ASN A 102 -15.17 -10.15 -2.51
N PRO A 103 -15.64 -9.16 -3.29
CA PRO A 103 -16.51 -9.42 -4.44
C PRO A 103 -15.87 -10.37 -5.46
N ASP A 104 -14.56 -10.25 -5.68
CA ASP A 104 -13.81 -11.07 -6.64
C ASP A 104 -13.50 -12.49 -6.12
N LEU A 105 -13.72 -12.78 -4.83
CA LEU A 105 -13.70 -14.18 -4.35
C LEU A 105 -15.07 -14.83 -4.51
N VAL A 106 -16.15 -14.07 -4.33
CA VAL A 106 -17.52 -14.55 -4.56
C VAL A 106 -17.80 -14.74 -6.04
N ARG A 107 -17.30 -13.81 -6.87
CA ARG A 107 -17.42 -13.82 -8.32
C ARG A 107 -16.04 -13.61 -8.96
N PRO A 108 -15.20 -14.66 -9.02
CA PRO A 108 -13.87 -14.58 -9.62
C PRO A 108 -13.92 -14.14 -11.09
N PRO A 109 -12.86 -13.47 -11.60
CA PRO A 109 -12.70 -13.22 -13.03
C PRO A 109 -12.77 -14.51 -13.85
N GLY A 110 -13.25 -14.42 -15.09
CA GLY A 110 -13.31 -15.54 -16.04
C GLY A 110 -11.95 -16.14 -16.37
N THR A 111 -10.87 -15.40 -16.13
CA THR A 111 -9.48 -15.81 -16.32
C THR A 111 -8.90 -16.63 -15.18
N ASP A 112 -9.53 -16.63 -14.00
CA ASP A 112 -9.05 -17.41 -12.85
C ASP A 112 -9.30 -18.90 -13.06
N HIS A 113 -8.31 -19.73 -12.75
CA HIS A 113 -8.39 -21.17 -12.98
C HIS A 113 -7.48 -21.97 -12.02
N GLY A 114 -7.91 -23.20 -11.71
CA GLY A 114 -7.12 -24.17 -10.96
C GLY A 114 -7.19 -23.98 -9.44
N ASN A 115 -6.40 -24.78 -8.74
CA ASN A 115 -6.32 -24.76 -7.29
C ASN A 115 -5.11 -23.92 -6.85
N LEU A 116 -5.37 -22.83 -6.14
CA LEU A 116 -4.35 -22.01 -5.51
C LEU A 116 -4.52 -22.04 -3.99
N ALA A 117 -3.40 -22.10 -3.27
CA ALA A 117 -3.43 -21.96 -1.83
C ALA A 117 -3.84 -20.53 -1.44
N ASN A 118 -4.44 -20.38 -0.25
CA ASN A 118 -4.87 -19.07 0.21
C ASN A 118 -3.67 -18.14 0.41
N MET A 119 -3.74 -16.94 -0.18
CA MET A 119 -2.68 -15.91 -0.10
C MET A 119 -3.12 -14.69 0.71
N ARG A 120 -4.25 -14.79 1.43
CA ARG A 120 -4.82 -13.66 2.15
C ARG A 120 -5.17 -14.02 3.58
N TRP A 121 -4.73 -13.18 4.49
CA TRP A 121 -5.17 -13.18 5.87
C TRP A 121 -5.43 -11.75 6.34
N SER A 122 -6.42 -11.56 7.21
CA SER A 122 -6.70 -10.26 7.83
C SER A 122 -6.22 -10.28 9.27
N PHE A 123 -5.46 -9.26 9.69
CA PHE A 123 -5.17 -9.07 11.11
C PHE A 123 -6.42 -8.88 11.97
N ALA A 124 -7.58 -8.55 11.39
CA ALA A 124 -8.84 -8.49 12.14
C ALA A 124 -9.30 -9.87 12.65
N ASP A 125 -8.83 -10.95 12.02
CA ASP A 125 -9.11 -12.32 12.42
C ASP A 125 -8.02 -12.89 13.36
N SER A 126 -6.92 -12.16 13.56
CA SER A 126 -5.86 -12.55 14.50
C SER A 126 -6.23 -12.20 15.94
N HIS A 127 -5.87 -13.06 16.88
CA HIS A 127 -6.00 -12.79 18.31
C HIS A 127 -5.20 -11.53 18.70
N ILE A 128 -5.82 -10.66 19.50
CA ILE A 128 -5.22 -9.44 20.01
C ILE A 128 -4.83 -9.66 21.47
N ARG A 129 -3.54 -9.52 21.76
CA ARG A 129 -3.01 -9.41 23.12
C ARG A 129 -3.03 -7.94 23.52
N ILE A 130 -3.79 -7.62 24.55
CA ILE A 130 -3.94 -6.27 25.09
C ILE A 130 -3.13 -6.18 26.39
N GLU A 131 -2.33 -5.13 26.52
CA GLU A 131 -1.49 -4.86 27.68
C GLU A 131 -1.70 -3.40 28.12
N GLU A 132 -1.12 -3.03 29.27
CA GLU A 132 -1.13 -1.64 29.72
C GLU A 132 -0.44 -0.74 28.69
N GLY A 133 -1.19 0.24 28.16
CA GLY A 133 -0.68 1.20 27.19
C GLY A 133 -0.44 0.65 25.79
N GLY A 134 -0.89 -0.56 25.44
CA GLY A 134 -0.66 -1.08 24.10
C GLY A 134 -1.37 -2.38 23.74
N TRP A 135 -1.17 -2.81 22.50
CA TRP A 135 -1.63 -4.10 22.03
C TRP A 135 -0.74 -4.65 20.93
N THR A 136 -0.80 -5.96 20.74
CA THR A 136 -0.13 -6.66 19.65
C THR A 136 -1.00 -7.77 19.09
N ARG A 137 -0.87 -8.04 17.80
CA ARG A 137 -1.49 -9.17 17.10
C ARG A 137 -0.55 -9.65 16.01
N GLN A 138 -0.60 -10.94 15.70
CA GLN A 138 0.35 -11.57 14.78
C GLN A 138 -0.35 -12.41 13.71
N THR A 139 0.34 -12.54 12.59
CA THR A 139 0.01 -13.49 11.52
C THR A 139 1.28 -14.27 11.22
N THR A 140 1.21 -15.57 11.45
CA THR A 140 2.31 -16.52 11.30
C THR A 140 1.91 -17.61 10.31
N ILE A 141 2.80 -18.57 10.08
CA ILE A 141 2.51 -19.76 9.28
C ILE A 141 1.27 -20.54 9.78
N ARG A 142 0.88 -20.39 11.05
CA ARG A 142 -0.33 -21.03 11.60
C ARG A 142 -1.62 -20.45 11.03
N GLU A 143 -1.62 -19.16 10.72
CA GLU A 143 -2.76 -18.45 10.15
C GLU A 143 -2.71 -18.40 8.62
N LEU A 144 -1.50 -18.23 8.05
CA LEU A 144 -1.27 -18.18 6.61
C LEU A 144 -0.13 -19.15 6.21
N PRO A 145 -0.44 -20.45 5.99
CA PRO A 145 0.57 -21.48 5.73
C PRO A 145 1.40 -21.29 4.46
N THR A 146 0.95 -20.43 3.55
CA THR A 146 1.67 -20.04 2.33
C THR A 146 2.82 -19.07 2.61
N SER A 147 2.84 -18.39 3.76
CA SER A 147 3.93 -17.55 4.22
C SER A 147 4.87 -18.33 5.13
N ILE A 148 5.80 -19.08 4.53
CA ILE A 148 6.69 -20.01 5.26
C ILE A 148 7.84 -19.25 5.93
N GLU A 149 8.46 -18.31 5.21
CA GLU A 149 9.69 -17.63 5.62
C GLU A 149 9.45 -16.37 6.44
N LEU A 150 8.21 -15.84 6.45
CA LEU A 150 7.89 -14.55 7.04
C LEU A 150 6.66 -14.64 7.95
N ALA A 151 6.74 -13.94 9.06
CA ALA A 151 5.63 -13.65 9.96
C ALA A 151 5.51 -12.14 10.16
N GLY A 152 4.29 -11.66 10.39
CA GLY A 152 4.01 -10.24 10.63
C GLY A 152 3.43 -10.00 12.00
N VAL A 153 3.89 -8.96 12.68
CA VAL A 153 3.31 -8.44 13.91
C VAL A 153 2.80 -7.02 13.65
N ASN A 154 1.58 -6.75 14.10
CA ASN A 154 1.03 -5.40 14.16
C ASN A 154 0.94 -5.01 15.64
N MET A 155 1.66 -3.97 16.02
CA MET A 155 1.81 -3.50 17.39
C MET A 155 1.46 -2.02 17.49
N ARG A 156 0.86 -1.64 18.62
CA ARG A 156 0.63 -0.24 19.01
C ARG A 156 1.10 -0.05 20.44
N LEU A 157 1.95 0.95 20.64
CA LEU A 157 2.37 1.46 21.94
C LEU A 157 1.81 2.87 22.11
N ASP A 158 1.33 3.20 23.30
CA ASP A 158 0.91 4.56 23.65
C ASP A 158 2.09 5.43 24.07
N GLU A 159 1.84 6.72 24.25
CA GLU A 159 2.89 7.67 24.58
C GLU A 159 3.64 7.24 25.86
N GLY A 160 4.97 7.14 25.76
CA GLY A 160 5.84 6.71 26.85
C GLY A 160 5.82 5.21 27.18
N VAL A 161 5.03 4.41 26.47
CA VAL A 161 4.94 2.96 26.69
C VAL A 161 6.12 2.25 26.03
N ILE A 162 6.67 1.26 26.74
CA ILE A 162 7.88 0.55 26.34
C ILE A 162 7.50 -0.87 25.92
N ARG A 163 7.95 -1.28 24.73
CA ARG A 163 8.12 -2.70 24.43
C ARG A 163 9.35 -3.18 25.18
N GLU A 164 9.18 -4.14 26.08
CA GLU A 164 10.25 -4.64 26.97
C GLU A 164 11.55 -4.94 26.19
N LEU A 165 12.70 -4.69 26.80
CA LEU A 165 13.99 -5.02 26.18
C LEU A 165 14.06 -6.55 25.97
N HIS A 166 14.26 -6.97 24.74
CA HIS A 166 14.26 -8.39 24.36
C HIS A 166 15.13 -8.64 23.14
N TRP A 167 15.33 -9.93 22.84
CA TRP A 167 15.91 -10.41 21.59
C TRP A 167 15.14 -11.65 21.15
N HIS A 168 15.32 -12.03 19.88
CA HIS A 168 14.83 -13.29 19.34
C HIS A 168 15.83 -13.84 18.33
N LYS A 169 15.58 -15.06 17.83
CA LYS A 169 16.48 -15.73 16.88
C LYS A 169 16.36 -15.15 15.48
N GLU A 170 15.16 -14.72 15.14
CA GLU A 170 14.78 -14.19 13.84
C GLU A 170 15.35 -12.78 13.63
N ALA A 171 15.52 -12.34 12.39
CA ALA A 171 15.80 -10.93 12.11
C ALA A 171 14.49 -10.12 12.19
N GLU A 172 14.57 -8.88 12.64
CA GLU A 172 13.42 -7.96 12.68
C GLU A 172 13.56 -6.90 11.59
N TRP A 173 12.44 -6.59 10.94
CA TRP A 173 12.29 -5.44 10.05
C TRP A 173 10.96 -4.77 10.40
N ALA A 174 10.98 -3.45 10.58
CA ALA A 174 9.83 -2.66 11.00
C ALA A 174 9.53 -1.54 9.99
N TYR A 175 8.28 -1.07 10.02
CA TYR A 175 7.85 0.13 9.31
C TYR A 175 6.92 0.92 10.22
N VAL A 176 7.22 2.19 10.46
CA VAL A 176 6.42 3.04 11.34
C VAL A 176 5.18 3.52 10.60
N LEU A 177 4.03 2.90 10.90
CA LEU A 177 2.75 3.24 10.26
C LEU A 177 2.26 4.65 10.64
N ASP A 178 2.44 5.04 11.90
CA ASP A 178 2.02 6.34 12.43
C ASP A 178 2.73 6.64 13.75
N GLY A 179 2.85 7.91 14.11
CA GLY A 179 3.51 8.37 15.33
C GLY A 179 5.04 8.43 15.22
N SER A 180 5.71 8.35 16.37
CA SER A 180 7.16 8.35 16.53
C SER A 180 7.58 7.37 17.63
N VAL A 181 8.72 6.71 17.47
CA VAL A 181 9.24 5.72 18.42
C VAL A 181 10.75 5.86 18.55
N ARG A 182 11.27 5.65 19.77
CA ARG A 182 12.71 5.50 20.00
C ARG A 182 13.08 4.03 20.00
N VAL A 183 14.05 3.64 19.19
CA VAL A 183 14.61 2.30 19.16
C VAL A 183 15.99 2.28 19.83
N THR A 184 16.34 1.17 20.46
CA THR A 184 17.67 0.93 21.02
C THR A 184 18.16 -0.46 20.65
N ALA A 185 19.45 -0.60 20.35
CA ALA A 185 20.08 -1.87 20.04
C ALA A 185 21.53 -1.92 20.54
N ILE A 186 22.03 -3.14 20.74
CA ILE A 186 23.43 -3.41 21.09
C ILE A 186 23.93 -4.49 20.13
N ASP A 187 25.12 -4.30 19.55
CA ASP A 187 25.76 -5.27 18.67
C ASP A 187 26.65 -6.27 19.44
N TYR A 188 27.23 -7.23 18.72
CA TYR A 188 28.09 -8.26 19.32
C TYR A 188 29.45 -7.74 19.82
N GLU A 189 29.88 -6.57 19.37
CA GLU A 189 31.13 -5.92 19.79
C GLU A 189 30.90 -4.96 20.97
N GLY A 190 29.65 -4.81 21.42
CA GLY A 190 29.26 -3.92 22.50
C GLY A 190 28.98 -2.48 22.06
N GLY A 191 28.92 -2.23 20.74
CA GLY A 191 28.44 -0.98 20.18
C GLY A 191 26.95 -0.79 20.47
N ASN A 192 26.57 0.44 20.81
CA ASN A 192 25.18 0.80 21.08
C ASN A 192 24.62 1.68 19.97
N PHE A 193 23.35 1.46 19.63
CA PHE A 193 22.59 2.26 18.71
C PHE A 193 21.31 2.76 19.39
N PHE A 194 20.96 4.00 19.14
CA PHE A 194 19.65 4.54 19.47
C PHE A 194 19.26 5.58 18.43
N ASP A 195 17.99 5.58 18.04
CA ASP A 195 17.47 6.55 17.08
C ASP A 195 15.97 6.78 17.30
N ASP A 196 15.49 7.94 16.85
CA ASP A 196 14.09 8.33 16.88
C ASP A 196 13.50 8.20 15.47
N LEU A 197 12.61 7.23 15.29
CA LEU A 197 11.93 6.95 14.03
C LEU A 197 10.56 7.61 14.00
N ASN A 198 10.17 8.12 12.83
CA ASN A 198 8.89 8.75 12.57
C ASN A 198 8.09 7.95 11.54
N LYS A 199 6.82 8.32 11.37
CA LYS A 199 5.96 7.77 10.31
C LYS A 199 6.67 7.72 8.95
N GLY A 200 6.73 6.52 8.37
CA GLY A 200 7.37 6.27 7.08
C GLY A 200 8.79 5.73 7.17
N ASP A 201 9.42 5.78 8.35
CA ASP A 201 10.77 5.26 8.56
C ASP A 201 10.76 3.73 8.76
N LEU A 202 11.95 3.14 8.62
CA LEU A 202 12.26 1.70 8.77
C LEU A 202 13.15 1.44 9.99
#